data_AF-A0A2E6KEG3-F1
#
_entry.id   AF-A0A2E6KEG3-F1
#
_cell.length_a   1.000
_cell.length_b   1.000
_cell.length_c   1.000
_cell.angle_alpha   90.00
_cell.angle_beta   90.00
_cell.angle_gamma   90.00
#
_symmetry.space_group_name_H-M   'P 1'
#
loop_
_entity.id
_entity.type
_entity.pdbx_description
1 polymer ?
#
loop_
_entity_poly.entity_id
_entity_poly.type
_entity_poly.pdbx_seq_one_letter_code
_entity_poly.pdbx_strand_id
1 'polypeptide(L)'
;MSTMTTPEYLIKNAKEFGSENAISTKNSSGDWEHIDWAEFHEQTASVAKSLIAVGFNEGDKLSIYSYNRIEWYASYHAANMCNGAAVGVYHTCSPEEVEWVVGNSDSKVVFVGDNPMDGGNKEKMCAHRLHEIMDKLDKVETVVVMDGVDMPEHPKCISWSDFLQKGIDIEYSEIERRVTSIKPENTSTLIYTSGTTGNPKGVELTHDNIDFELGEVWKLQEFQRGWDYVSWLPCAHVFGQLVDCHAHIRWGLHMTVVDGPLDVIDYAKEVQPHLFIGVPRIYEKVYSNLVAKLGSKIKLAKIPILGGIIKKKAKEAIGMSNCVYAITGAAPINPDILKLFHTLDVPLFEGYGMTETTAGATLGYKKNHKFGTVGKPFSGTELKISESGEILFRGRHVMKGYYKNPEATAETIDSDGWLHSGDKGEIDSEGYVKITGRIKELYVSSGGKNIAPLVIEETMKSIPMVSQCMLIGDGRKYCSALFTLDVGAILRDKHGMDPTKIPKNPAVQITTLEDFGKKLSDYTDSDEINAEMQKHVTELNAQFSNPEQIKKFKILPRDLSVDFGELTPTLKIRRIQIRENWAEEIEAMYEGA
;
A
#
# COMPACT_ATOMS: atom_id res chain seq x y z
N MET A 1 -4.31 -11.72 31.72
CA MET A 1 -5.31 -12.21 30.75
C MET A 1 -4.56 -12.42 29.45
N SER A 2 -4.70 -13.58 28.78
CA SER A 2 -4.20 -13.74 27.42
C SER A 2 -4.87 -12.68 26.53
N THR A 3 -4.12 -12.06 25.63
CA THR A 3 -4.68 -11.07 24.71
C THR A 3 -5.62 -11.75 23.73
N MET A 4 -6.74 -11.09 23.41
CA MET A 4 -7.73 -11.62 22.48
C MET A 4 -7.18 -11.61 21.05
N THR A 5 -7.48 -12.66 20.30
CA THR A 5 -7.26 -12.77 18.85
C THR A 5 -8.29 -11.94 18.08
N THR A 6 -8.03 -11.64 16.81
CA THR A 6 -8.97 -10.89 15.96
C THR A 6 -10.35 -11.58 15.83
N PRO A 7 -10.46 -12.92 15.66
CA PRO A 7 -11.76 -13.59 15.72
C PRO A 7 -12.51 -13.38 17.03
N GLU A 8 -11.82 -13.42 18.18
CA GLU A 8 -12.45 -13.16 19.49
C GLU A 8 -12.94 -11.72 19.60
N TYR A 9 -12.20 -10.74 19.07
CA TYR A 9 -12.67 -9.35 19.01
C TYR A 9 -13.90 -9.18 18.10
N LEU A 10 -13.96 -9.87 16.97
CA LEU A 10 -15.13 -9.82 16.08
C LEU A 10 -16.36 -10.42 16.75
N ILE A 11 -16.23 -11.58 17.40
CA ILE A 11 -17.31 -12.21 18.18
C ILE A 11 -17.78 -11.28 19.30
N LYS A 12 -16.84 -10.64 20.01
CA LYS A 12 -17.15 -9.67 21.06
C LYS A 12 -17.89 -8.46 20.49
N ASN A 13 -17.43 -7.90 19.38
CA ASN A 13 -18.05 -6.75 18.73
C ASN A 13 -19.50 -7.05 18.33
N ALA A 14 -19.76 -8.21 17.73
CA ALA A 14 -21.11 -8.63 17.37
C ALA A 14 -22.03 -8.77 18.58
N LYS A 15 -21.51 -9.27 19.71
CA LYS A 15 -22.30 -9.48 20.95
C LYS A 15 -22.57 -8.18 21.71
N GLU A 16 -21.57 -7.31 21.83
CA GLU A 16 -21.64 -6.10 22.67
C GLU A 16 -22.10 -4.86 21.90
N PHE A 17 -21.85 -4.81 20.59
CA PHE A 17 -22.03 -3.63 19.74
C PHE A 17 -22.68 -3.98 18.40
N GLY A 18 -23.52 -5.04 18.39
CA GLY A 18 -24.05 -5.64 17.17
C GLY A 18 -24.64 -4.63 16.19
N SER A 19 -25.41 -3.65 16.67
CA SER A 19 -26.11 -2.65 15.85
C SER A 19 -25.27 -1.43 15.45
N GLU A 20 -24.00 -1.35 15.84
CA GLU A 20 -23.12 -0.27 15.38
C GLU A 20 -22.56 -0.60 14.00
N ASN A 21 -22.45 0.41 13.13
CA ASN A 21 -21.87 0.22 11.79
C ASN A 21 -20.44 -0.34 11.90
N ALA A 22 -20.21 -1.44 11.18
CA ALA A 22 -18.88 -2.01 11.00
C ALA A 22 -18.28 -1.53 9.68
N ILE A 23 -18.98 -1.80 8.57
CA ILE A 23 -18.47 -1.55 7.22
C ILE A 23 -19.51 -0.80 6.38
N SER A 24 -19.06 0.21 5.64
CA SER A 24 -19.83 0.87 4.57
C SER A 24 -19.21 0.59 3.21
N THR A 25 -20.07 0.38 2.22
CA THR A 25 -19.71 0.27 0.80
C THR A 25 -20.71 1.06 -0.04
N LYS A 26 -20.38 1.37 -1.29
CA LYS A 26 -21.38 1.80 -2.27
C LYS A 26 -21.80 0.62 -3.12
N ASN A 27 -23.09 0.55 -3.44
CA ASN A 27 -23.56 -0.40 -4.44
C ASN A 27 -23.34 0.13 -5.86
N SER A 28 -23.71 -0.67 -6.87
CA SER A 28 -23.55 -0.32 -8.28
C SER A 28 -24.31 0.93 -8.73
N SER A 29 -25.33 1.37 -7.97
CA SER A 29 -26.05 2.63 -8.20
C SER A 29 -25.35 3.84 -7.56
N GLY A 30 -24.33 3.62 -6.74
CA GLY A 30 -23.62 4.64 -5.97
C GLY A 30 -24.26 4.98 -4.63
N ASP A 31 -25.28 4.22 -4.21
CA ASP A 31 -25.94 4.41 -2.91
C ASP A 31 -25.17 3.71 -1.80
N TRP A 32 -25.16 4.31 -0.62
CA TRP A 32 -24.50 3.74 0.56
C TRP A 32 -25.24 2.52 1.10
N GLU A 33 -24.49 1.46 1.33
CA GLU A 33 -24.89 0.28 2.07
C GLU A 33 -24.02 0.17 3.32
N HIS A 34 -24.66 -0.17 4.44
CA HIS A 34 -24.02 -0.28 5.73
C HIS A 34 -24.31 -1.67 6.28
N ILE A 35 -23.26 -2.34 6.75
CA ILE A 35 -23.41 -3.55 7.55
C ILE A 35 -22.93 -3.28 8.97
N ASP A 36 -23.70 -3.76 9.94
CA ASP A 36 -23.37 -3.66 11.35
C ASP A 36 -22.42 -4.80 11.81
N TRP A 37 -21.97 -4.76 13.06
CA TRP A 37 -21.06 -5.79 13.58
C TRP A 37 -21.71 -7.17 13.68
N ALA A 38 -23.02 -7.25 13.88
CA ALA A 38 -23.74 -8.52 13.93
C ALA A 38 -23.82 -9.16 12.54
N GLU A 39 -24.20 -8.38 11.52
CA GLU A 39 -24.27 -8.80 10.12
C GLU A 39 -22.88 -9.20 9.60
N PHE A 40 -21.84 -8.41 9.87
CA PHE A 40 -20.48 -8.73 9.43
C PHE A 40 -19.97 -10.04 10.06
N HIS A 41 -20.26 -10.25 11.35
CA HIS A 41 -19.95 -11.52 12.01
C HIS A 41 -20.75 -12.70 11.44
N GLU A 42 -22.05 -12.54 11.17
CA GLU A 42 -22.89 -13.59 10.58
C GLU A 42 -22.41 -14.00 9.18
N GLN A 43 -22.06 -13.03 8.34
CA GLN A 43 -21.47 -13.28 7.02
C GLN A 43 -20.14 -14.04 7.16
N THR A 44 -19.26 -13.58 8.04
CA THR A 44 -17.96 -14.24 8.30
C THR A 44 -18.16 -15.67 8.81
N ALA A 45 -19.08 -15.89 9.74
CA ALA A 45 -19.38 -17.21 10.29
C ALA A 45 -19.95 -18.15 9.22
N SER A 46 -20.79 -17.63 8.31
CA SER A 46 -21.32 -18.41 7.18
C SER A 46 -20.21 -18.86 6.24
N VAL A 47 -19.26 -17.97 5.91
CA VAL A 47 -18.06 -18.33 5.12
C VAL A 47 -17.21 -19.37 5.86
N ALA A 48 -16.99 -19.23 7.17
CA ALA A 48 -16.21 -20.17 7.97
C ALA A 48 -16.86 -21.57 8.02
N LYS A 49 -18.18 -21.64 8.20
CA LYS A 49 -18.95 -22.89 8.11
C LYS A 49 -18.79 -23.56 6.75
N SER A 50 -18.88 -22.79 5.68
CA SER A 50 -18.69 -23.31 4.32
C SER A 50 -17.26 -23.77 4.05
N LEU A 51 -16.25 -23.08 4.58
CA LEU A 51 -14.86 -23.54 4.53
C LEU A 51 -14.73 -24.92 5.20
N ILE A 52 -15.30 -25.10 6.39
CA ILE A 52 -15.31 -26.39 7.10
C ILE A 52 -16.00 -27.47 6.25
N ALA A 53 -17.15 -27.15 5.65
CA ALA A 53 -17.91 -28.08 4.83
C ALA A 53 -17.17 -28.53 3.55
N VAL A 54 -16.33 -27.68 2.97
CA VAL A 54 -15.45 -28.05 1.85
C VAL A 54 -14.10 -28.64 2.30
N GLY A 55 -13.97 -28.97 3.58
CA GLY A 55 -12.82 -29.69 4.13
C GLY A 55 -11.60 -28.83 4.45
N PHE A 56 -11.81 -27.54 4.78
CA PHE A 56 -10.77 -26.65 5.28
C PHE A 56 -10.47 -26.93 6.77
N ASN A 57 -9.26 -27.35 7.07
CA ASN A 57 -8.82 -27.79 8.39
C ASN A 57 -7.99 -26.70 9.10
N GLU A 58 -7.78 -26.90 10.40
CA GLU A 58 -6.85 -26.07 11.18
C GLU A 58 -5.46 -26.12 10.55
N GLY A 59 -4.83 -24.96 10.35
CA GLY A 59 -3.54 -24.80 9.68
C GLY A 59 -3.58 -24.73 8.15
N ASP A 60 -4.73 -24.98 7.51
CA ASP A 60 -4.88 -24.80 6.06
C ASP A 60 -4.80 -23.32 5.67
N LYS A 61 -4.52 -23.08 4.37
CA LYS A 61 -4.36 -21.75 3.80
C LYS A 61 -5.39 -21.53 2.71
N LEU A 62 -5.89 -20.32 2.61
CA LEU A 62 -6.70 -19.88 1.48
C LEU A 62 -6.12 -18.60 0.87
N SER A 63 -6.25 -18.48 -0.45
CA SER A 63 -5.87 -17.26 -1.17
C SER A 63 -7.08 -16.40 -1.47
N ILE A 64 -6.90 -15.09 -1.46
CA ILE A 64 -7.93 -14.11 -1.82
C ILE A 64 -7.36 -13.23 -2.93
N TYR A 65 -7.81 -13.44 -4.17
CA TYR A 65 -7.39 -12.73 -5.37
C TYR A 65 -8.49 -11.77 -5.82
N SER A 66 -8.50 -10.59 -5.21
CA SER A 66 -9.48 -9.54 -5.45
C SER A 66 -9.00 -8.20 -4.88
N TYR A 67 -9.56 -7.10 -5.37
CA TYR A 67 -9.52 -5.83 -4.67
C TYR A 67 -10.35 -5.87 -3.37
N ASN A 68 -10.23 -4.82 -2.57
CA ASN A 68 -10.91 -4.68 -1.29
C ASN A 68 -12.44 -4.70 -1.48
N ARG A 69 -13.13 -5.56 -0.72
CA ARG A 69 -14.60 -5.67 -0.67
C ARG A 69 -15.02 -6.49 0.56
N ILE A 70 -16.30 -6.44 0.92
CA ILE A 70 -16.82 -7.13 2.11
C ILE A 70 -16.48 -8.63 2.10
N GLU A 71 -16.63 -9.30 0.97
CA GLU A 71 -16.32 -10.72 0.79
C GLU A 71 -14.83 -11.01 0.99
N TRP A 72 -13.95 -10.06 0.69
CA TRP A 72 -12.51 -10.17 0.98
C TRP A 72 -12.29 -10.28 2.49
N TYR A 73 -12.86 -9.35 3.26
CA TYR A 73 -12.72 -9.31 4.72
C TYR A 73 -13.37 -10.52 5.38
N ALA A 74 -14.59 -10.87 4.96
CA ALA A 74 -15.29 -12.05 5.46
C ALA A 74 -14.48 -13.34 5.21
N SER A 75 -13.89 -13.50 4.02
CA SER A 75 -13.04 -14.65 3.70
C SER A 75 -11.76 -14.70 4.54
N TYR A 76 -11.13 -13.55 4.76
CA TYR A 76 -9.93 -13.44 5.61
C TYR A 76 -10.23 -13.82 7.06
N HIS A 77 -11.31 -13.31 7.63
CA HIS A 77 -11.70 -13.62 9.00
C HIS A 77 -12.23 -15.03 9.17
N ALA A 78 -12.89 -15.57 8.14
CA ALA A 78 -13.31 -16.97 8.12
C ALA A 78 -12.11 -17.93 8.16
N ALA A 79 -11.02 -17.63 7.45
CA ALA A 79 -9.78 -18.40 7.54
C ALA A 79 -9.27 -18.46 8.99
N ASN A 80 -9.16 -17.30 9.64
CA ASN A 80 -8.70 -17.19 11.03
C ASN A 80 -9.68 -17.87 12.01
N MET A 81 -11.00 -17.75 11.81
CA MET A 81 -12.02 -18.44 12.61
C MET A 81 -11.90 -19.97 12.52
N CYS A 82 -11.42 -20.49 11.38
CA CYS A 82 -11.14 -21.90 11.20
C CYS A 82 -9.77 -22.34 11.75
N ASN A 83 -9.05 -21.46 12.44
CA ASN A 83 -7.64 -21.63 12.84
C ASN A 83 -6.72 -21.95 11.64
N GLY A 84 -7.03 -21.37 10.47
CA GLY A 84 -6.19 -21.37 9.28
C GLY A 84 -5.68 -19.97 8.96
N ALA A 85 -4.95 -19.85 7.85
CA ALA A 85 -4.32 -18.60 7.43
C ALA A 85 -4.86 -18.09 6.08
N ALA A 86 -4.95 -16.77 5.95
CA ALA A 86 -5.30 -16.13 4.70
C ALA A 86 -4.06 -15.60 3.95
N VAL A 87 -4.12 -15.64 2.62
CA VAL A 87 -3.06 -15.19 1.71
C VAL A 87 -3.64 -14.18 0.74
N GLY A 88 -3.27 -12.91 0.89
CA GLY A 88 -3.72 -11.87 -0.03
C GLY A 88 -2.94 -11.91 -1.35
N VAL A 89 -3.65 -11.84 -2.47
CA VAL A 89 -3.05 -11.73 -3.82
C VAL A 89 -3.49 -10.41 -4.43
N TYR A 90 -2.54 -9.61 -4.91
CA TYR A 90 -2.87 -8.33 -5.54
C TYR A 90 -3.74 -8.59 -6.77
N HIS A 91 -4.88 -7.91 -6.87
CA HIS A 91 -5.80 -7.97 -8.03
C HIS A 91 -5.15 -7.63 -9.38
N THR A 92 -3.97 -6.99 -9.37
CA THR A 92 -3.19 -6.66 -10.57
C THR A 92 -2.11 -7.68 -10.94
N CYS A 93 -1.89 -8.72 -10.12
CA CYS A 93 -0.91 -9.78 -10.43
C CYS A 93 -1.19 -10.46 -11.77
N SER A 94 -0.13 -10.82 -12.49
CA SER A 94 -0.21 -11.61 -13.73
C SER A 94 -0.56 -13.09 -13.43
N PRO A 95 -0.98 -13.88 -14.42
CA PRO A 95 -1.20 -15.32 -14.24
C PRO A 95 0.01 -16.04 -13.62
N GLU A 96 1.24 -15.72 -14.03
CA GLU A 96 2.46 -16.35 -13.49
C GLU A 96 2.73 -15.96 -12.04
N GLU A 97 2.48 -14.69 -11.68
CA GLU A 97 2.59 -14.24 -10.30
C GLU A 97 1.54 -14.91 -9.40
N VAL A 98 0.30 -15.07 -9.91
CA VAL A 98 -0.77 -15.79 -9.21
C VAL A 98 -0.43 -17.28 -9.07
N GLU A 99 0.05 -17.93 -10.13
CA GLU A 99 0.51 -19.32 -10.12
C GLU A 99 1.56 -19.53 -9.01
N TRP A 100 2.55 -18.63 -8.93
CA TRP A 100 3.57 -18.70 -7.89
C TRP A 100 2.98 -18.49 -6.48
N VAL A 101 2.23 -17.40 -6.24
CA VAL A 101 1.76 -17.06 -4.89
C VAL A 101 0.76 -18.10 -4.37
N VAL A 102 -0.23 -18.47 -5.18
CA VAL A 102 -1.26 -19.44 -4.79
C VAL A 102 -0.66 -20.84 -4.68
N GLY A 103 0.21 -21.24 -5.61
CA GLY A 103 0.87 -22.54 -5.58
C GLY A 103 1.87 -22.69 -4.42
N ASN A 104 2.72 -21.68 -4.19
CA ASN A 104 3.72 -21.72 -3.13
C ASN A 104 3.10 -21.78 -1.73
N SER A 105 1.98 -21.08 -1.52
CA SER A 105 1.30 -20.96 -0.23
C SER A 105 0.56 -22.23 0.23
N ASP A 106 0.44 -23.25 -0.64
CA ASP A 106 -0.43 -24.41 -0.46
C ASP A 106 -1.89 -24.03 -0.23
N SER A 107 -2.37 -22.98 -0.88
CA SER A 107 -3.76 -22.57 -0.73
C SER A 107 -4.70 -23.67 -1.23
N LYS A 108 -5.63 -24.09 -0.36
CA LYS A 108 -6.64 -25.11 -0.63
C LYS A 108 -7.89 -24.52 -1.26
N VAL A 109 -8.26 -23.31 -0.84
CA VAL A 109 -9.39 -22.54 -1.36
C VAL A 109 -8.87 -21.24 -1.95
N VAL A 110 -9.41 -20.81 -3.09
CA VAL A 110 -9.16 -19.49 -3.67
C VAL A 110 -10.47 -18.75 -3.75
N PHE A 111 -10.57 -17.59 -3.12
CA PHE A 111 -11.63 -16.64 -3.40
C PHE A 111 -11.16 -15.69 -4.50
N VAL A 112 -11.96 -15.56 -5.56
CA VAL A 112 -11.63 -14.70 -6.70
C VAL A 112 -12.71 -13.64 -6.88
N GLY A 113 -12.26 -12.39 -6.97
CA GLY A 113 -13.14 -11.24 -7.05
C GLY A 113 -12.71 -10.25 -8.12
N ASP A 114 -12.96 -8.95 -7.88
CA ASP A 114 -12.83 -7.91 -8.90
C ASP A 114 -11.42 -7.28 -8.99
N ASN A 115 -11.14 -6.61 -10.12
CA ASN A 115 -10.02 -5.72 -10.37
C ASN A 115 -10.54 -4.36 -10.91
N PRO A 116 -10.68 -3.32 -10.07
CA PRO A 116 -11.18 -2.01 -10.50
C PRO A 116 -10.19 -1.21 -11.37
N MET A 117 -9.01 -1.78 -11.64
CA MET A 117 -7.96 -1.20 -12.49
C MET A 117 -7.83 -1.95 -13.82
N ASP A 118 -8.85 -2.71 -14.23
CA ASP A 118 -8.90 -3.46 -15.48
C ASP A 118 -8.99 -2.54 -16.73
N GLY A 119 -9.52 -1.33 -16.55
CA GLY A 119 -9.74 -0.38 -17.65
C GLY A 119 -10.78 -0.85 -18.66
N GLY A 120 -11.73 -1.69 -18.24
CA GLY A 120 -12.71 -2.35 -19.11
C GLY A 120 -12.13 -3.51 -19.94
N ASN A 121 -10.91 -3.97 -19.64
CA ASN A 121 -10.30 -5.13 -20.29
C ASN A 121 -10.51 -6.39 -19.44
N LYS A 122 -11.36 -7.31 -19.94
CA LYS A 122 -11.64 -8.61 -19.31
C LYS A 122 -10.39 -9.46 -19.08
N GLU A 123 -9.35 -9.34 -19.90
CA GLU A 123 -8.07 -10.05 -19.72
C GLU A 123 -7.32 -9.62 -18.44
N LYS A 124 -7.68 -8.46 -17.88
CA LYS A 124 -7.11 -7.97 -16.62
C LYS A 124 -7.90 -8.41 -15.39
N MET A 125 -9.06 -9.04 -15.56
CA MET A 125 -9.90 -9.49 -14.45
C MET A 125 -9.28 -10.69 -13.74
N CYS A 126 -9.38 -10.72 -12.40
CA CYS A 126 -8.77 -11.77 -11.58
C CYS A 126 -9.25 -13.18 -11.99
N ALA A 127 -10.56 -13.33 -12.24
CA ALA A 127 -11.15 -14.61 -12.66
C ALA A 127 -10.61 -15.09 -14.01
N HIS A 128 -10.37 -14.19 -14.96
CA HIS A 128 -9.78 -14.53 -16.26
C HIS A 128 -8.34 -15.00 -16.11
N ARG A 129 -7.51 -14.22 -15.42
CA ARG A 129 -6.09 -14.57 -15.20
C ARG A 129 -5.90 -15.85 -14.39
N LEU A 130 -6.77 -16.09 -13.41
CA LEU A 130 -6.76 -17.32 -12.63
C LEU A 130 -7.12 -18.53 -13.49
N HIS A 131 -8.07 -18.39 -14.42
CA HIS A 131 -8.50 -19.47 -15.30
C HIS A 131 -7.34 -20.03 -16.14
N GLU A 132 -6.44 -19.17 -16.63
CA GLU A 132 -5.27 -19.56 -17.44
C GLU A 132 -4.30 -20.53 -16.73
N ILE A 133 -4.28 -20.51 -15.40
CA ILE A 133 -3.31 -21.26 -14.59
C ILE A 133 -3.96 -22.25 -13.61
N MET A 134 -5.30 -22.36 -13.59
CA MET A 134 -6.04 -23.11 -12.57
C MET A 134 -5.72 -24.60 -12.54
N ASP A 135 -5.40 -25.17 -13.70
CA ASP A 135 -4.97 -26.57 -13.86
C ASP A 135 -3.59 -26.85 -13.24
N LYS A 136 -2.75 -25.83 -13.09
CA LYS A 136 -1.41 -25.95 -12.48
C LYS A 136 -1.43 -25.84 -10.96
N LEU A 137 -2.58 -25.45 -10.38
CA LEU A 137 -2.76 -25.26 -8.94
C LEU A 137 -3.26 -26.55 -8.28
N ASP A 138 -2.37 -27.53 -8.12
CA ASP A 138 -2.69 -28.89 -7.64
C ASP A 138 -3.31 -28.93 -6.25
N LYS A 139 -2.95 -27.98 -5.37
CA LYS A 139 -3.46 -27.91 -3.99
C LYS A 139 -4.82 -27.21 -3.90
N VAL A 140 -5.21 -26.44 -4.91
CA VAL A 140 -6.50 -25.76 -4.92
C VAL A 140 -7.60 -26.76 -5.25
N GLU A 141 -8.47 -26.98 -4.25
CA GLU A 141 -9.62 -27.89 -4.34
C GLU A 141 -10.91 -27.13 -4.67
N THR A 142 -11.02 -25.85 -4.30
CA THR A 142 -12.22 -25.04 -4.53
C THR A 142 -11.84 -23.61 -4.90
N VAL A 143 -12.45 -23.08 -5.95
CA VAL A 143 -12.38 -21.68 -6.35
C VAL A 143 -13.76 -21.06 -6.16
N VAL A 144 -13.89 -20.19 -5.17
CA VAL A 144 -15.13 -19.48 -4.88
C VAL A 144 -15.13 -18.17 -5.65
N VAL A 145 -16.06 -18.03 -6.58
CA VAL A 145 -16.24 -16.80 -7.37
C VAL A 145 -17.18 -15.86 -6.63
N MET A 146 -16.66 -14.70 -6.21
CA MET A 146 -17.41 -13.69 -5.46
C MET A 146 -18.54 -13.08 -6.28
N ASP A 147 -19.55 -12.53 -5.62
CA ASP A 147 -20.72 -11.95 -6.28
C ASP A 147 -20.35 -10.84 -7.28
N GLY A 148 -21.06 -10.81 -8.41
CA GLY A 148 -20.81 -9.85 -9.49
C GLY A 148 -19.59 -10.13 -10.37
N VAL A 149 -18.90 -11.26 -10.17
CA VAL A 149 -17.75 -11.67 -11.00
C VAL A 149 -18.14 -12.79 -11.96
N ASP A 150 -17.68 -12.68 -13.21
CA ASP A 150 -17.87 -13.71 -14.24
C ASP A 150 -17.22 -15.03 -13.80
N MET A 151 -18.04 -16.07 -13.63
CA MET A 151 -17.57 -17.40 -13.23
C MET A 151 -16.86 -18.10 -14.38
N PRO A 152 -15.57 -18.50 -14.22
CA PRO A 152 -14.88 -19.29 -15.23
C PRO A 152 -15.48 -20.69 -15.36
N GLU A 153 -15.52 -21.23 -16.58
CA GLU A 153 -15.90 -22.62 -16.84
C GLU A 153 -14.79 -23.57 -16.39
N HIS A 154 -14.84 -24.02 -15.13
CA HIS A 154 -13.87 -24.95 -14.58
C HIS A 154 -14.48 -25.78 -13.43
N PRO A 155 -14.17 -27.09 -13.30
CA PRO A 155 -14.78 -27.97 -12.28
C PRO A 155 -14.47 -27.59 -10.83
N LYS A 156 -13.41 -26.81 -10.59
CA LYS A 156 -13.08 -26.26 -9.26
C LYS A 156 -13.93 -25.04 -8.88
N CYS A 157 -14.60 -24.39 -9.85
CA CYS A 157 -15.36 -23.16 -9.61
C CYS A 157 -16.71 -23.45 -8.96
N ILE A 158 -17.06 -22.63 -7.98
CA ILE A 158 -18.37 -22.58 -7.34
C ILE A 158 -18.77 -21.10 -7.15
N SER A 159 -20.05 -20.80 -7.32
CA SER A 159 -20.55 -19.45 -7.03
C SER A 159 -20.47 -19.16 -5.53
N TRP A 160 -20.37 -17.88 -5.15
CA TRP A 160 -20.40 -17.45 -3.76
C TRP A 160 -21.63 -17.99 -3.01
N SER A 161 -22.82 -17.89 -3.61
CA SER A 161 -24.07 -18.36 -3.03
C SER A 161 -24.10 -19.88 -2.83
N ASP A 162 -23.69 -20.67 -3.83
CA ASP A 162 -23.62 -22.13 -3.71
C ASP A 162 -22.57 -22.58 -2.70
N PHE A 163 -21.46 -21.84 -2.58
CA PHE A 163 -20.46 -22.08 -1.55
C PHE A 163 -21.04 -21.85 -0.15
N LEU A 164 -21.77 -20.75 0.07
CA LEU A 164 -22.44 -20.49 1.37
C LEU A 164 -23.45 -21.60 1.72
N GLN A 165 -24.14 -22.18 0.74
CA GLN A 165 -25.06 -23.30 0.98
C GLN A 165 -24.36 -24.57 1.49
N LYS A 166 -23.07 -24.79 1.20
CA LYS A 166 -22.32 -25.95 1.72
C LYS A 166 -22.25 -25.98 3.24
N GLY A 167 -22.21 -24.81 3.88
CA GLY A 167 -22.01 -24.66 5.32
C GLY A 167 -23.28 -24.68 6.17
N ILE A 168 -24.47 -24.78 5.57
CA ILE A 168 -25.74 -24.56 6.29
C ILE A 168 -25.96 -25.51 7.47
N ASP A 169 -25.50 -26.75 7.33
CA ASP A 169 -25.62 -27.80 8.36
C ASP A 169 -24.46 -27.82 9.36
N ILE A 170 -23.47 -26.92 9.23
CA ILE A 170 -22.36 -26.81 10.18
C ILE A 170 -22.81 -25.96 11.37
N GLU A 171 -22.75 -26.56 12.56
CA GLU A 171 -23.07 -25.88 13.81
C GLU A 171 -22.05 -24.80 14.16
N TYR A 172 -22.51 -23.67 14.72
CA TYR A 172 -21.63 -22.56 15.10
C TYR A 172 -20.62 -22.95 16.20
N SER A 173 -20.95 -23.95 17.02
CA SER A 173 -20.04 -24.47 18.06
C SER A 173 -18.71 -25.02 17.51
N GLU A 174 -18.66 -25.45 16.25
CA GLU A 174 -17.40 -25.86 15.61
C GLU A 174 -16.49 -24.67 15.33
N ILE A 175 -17.05 -23.50 15.01
CA ILE A 175 -16.28 -22.25 14.90
C ILE A 175 -15.73 -21.87 16.28
N GLU A 176 -16.57 -21.89 17.33
CA GLU A 176 -16.13 -21.56 18.69
C GLU A 176 -14.99 -22.50 19.15
N ARG A 177 -15.09 -23.80 18.85
CA ARG A 177 -14.04 -24.78 19.14
C ARG A 177 -12.71 -24.41 18.45
N ARG A 178 -12.75 -24.03 17.17
CA ARG A 178 -11.55 -23.66 16.41
C ARG A 178 -10.96 -22.35 16.86
N VAL A 179 -11.78 -21.32 17.08
CA VAL A 179 -11.34 -20.03 17.61
C VAL A 179 -10.65 -20.20 18.97
N THR A 180 -11.23 -20.97 19.88
CA THR A 180 -10.63 -21.22 21.21
C THR A 180 -9.37 -22.09 21.17
N SER A 181 -9.11 -22.78 20.05
CA SER A 181 -7.90 -23.57 19.83
C SER A 181 -6.71 -22.75 19.31
N ILE A 182 -6.95 -21.50 18.88
CA ILE A 182 -5.90 -20.62 18.35
C ILE A 182 -4.87 -20.34 19.43
N LYS A 183 -3.60 -20.54 19.09
CA LYS A 183 -2.45 -20.20 19.92
C LYS A 183 -1.71 -18.99 19.33
N PRO A 184 -0.99 -18.20 20.15
CA PRO A 184 -0.26 -17.04 19.67
C PRO A 184 0.71 -17.34 18.51
N GLU A 185 1.35 -18.51 18.52
CA GLU A 185 2.31 -18.95 17.49
C GLU A 185 1.66 -19.50 16.20
N ASN A 186 0.33 -19.66 16.17
CA ASN A 186 -0.36 -20.08 14.95
C ASN A 186 -0.27 -18.96 13.89
N THR A 187 -0.09 -19.39 12.64
CA THR A 187 -0.03 -18.51 11.48
C THR A 187 -1.40 -17.88 11.25
N SER A 188 -1.46 -16.55 11.26
CA SER A 188 -2.69 -15.81 10.92
C SER A 188 -2.73 -15.49 9.43
N THR A 189 -1.58 -15.18 8.82
CA THR A 189 -1.50 -14.81 7.41
C THR A 189 -0.14 -15.10 6.79
N LEU A 190 -0.14 -15.33 5.48
CA LEU A 190 1.05 -15.22 4.64
C LEU A 190 0.93 -13.98 3.76
N ILE A 191 1.96 -13.16 3.74
CA ILE A 191 2.02 -11.96 2.89
C ILE A 191 3.23 -12.07 1.96
N TYR A 192 2.98 -12.11 0.66
CA TYR A 192 4.04 -12.24 -0.33
C TYR A 192 4.68 -10.89 -0.64
N THR A 193 5.98 -10.79 -0.42
CA THR A 193 6.77 -9.59 -0.72
C THR A 193 7.69 -9.83 -1.90
N SER A 194 7.68 -8.92 -2.87
CA SER A 194 8.66 -8.90 -3.95
C SER A 194 9.99 -8.36 -3.43
N GLY A 195 11.03 -9.19 -3.50
CA GLY A 195 12.41 -8.73 -3.37
C GLY A 195 12.90 -8.06 -4.66
N THR A 196 14.13 -7.56 -4.66
CA THR A 196 14.78 -6.99 -5.86
C THR A 196 15.09 -8.05 -6.93
N THR A 197 15.08 -9.33 -6.57
CA THR A 197 15.43 -10.46 -7.46
C THR A 197 14.61 -11.70 -7.10
N GLY A 198 14.03 -12.36 -8.11
CA GLY A 198 13.35 -13.65 -7.96
C GLY A 198 11.87 -13.56 -7.58
N ASN A 199 11.27 -14.72 -7.36
CA ASN A 199 9.85 -14.81 -7.01
C ASN A 199 9.56 -14.24 -5.62
N PRO A 200 8.36 -13.67 -5.38
CA PRO A 200 7.97 -13.16 -4.07
C PRO A 200 8.09 -14.20 -2.95
N LYS A 201 8.54 -13.79 -1.76
CA LYS A 201 8.66 -14.67 -0.59
C LYS A 201 7.45 -14.48 0.32
N GLY A 202 6.84 -15.58 0.78
CA GLY A 202 5.71 -15.53 1.71
C GLY A 202 6.19 -15.26 3.13
N VAL A 203 5.99 -14.06 3.65
CA VAL A 203 6.27 -13.71 5.05
C VAL A 203 5.19 -14.32 5.94
N GLU A 204 5.60 -15.14 6.91
CA GLU A 204 4.70 -15.80 7.83
C GLU A 204 4.49 -14.96 9.11
N LEU A 205 3.28 -14.45 9.28
CA LEU A 205 2.87 -13.67 10.45
C LEU A 205 1.90 -14.46 11.33
N THR A 206 2.15 -14.40 12.63
CA THR A 206 1.41 -15.11 13.68
C THR A 206 0.39 -14.21 14.36
N HIS A 207 -0.54 -14.79 15.11
CA HIS A 207 -1.46 -14.01 15.94
C HIS A 207 -0.72 -13.16 17.00
N ASP A 208 0.42 -13.64 17.53
CA ASP A 208 1.25 -12.87 18.46
C ASP A 208 1.85 -11.62 17.82
N ASN A 209 2.29 -11.74 16.56
CA ASN A 209 2.84 -10.60 15.81
C ASN A 209 1.78 -9.49 15.68
N ILE A 210 0.55 -9.86 15.28
CA ILE A 210 -0.56 -8.92 15.13
C ILE A 210 -0.97 -8.30 16.47
N ASP A 211 -1.02 -9.10 17.54
CA ASP A 211 -1.36 -8.59 18.86
C ASP A 211 -0.34 -7.55 19.35
N PHE A 212 0.94 -7.87 19.22
CA PHE A 212 2.01 -6.96 19.59
C PHE A 212 1.88 -5.63 18.85
N GLU A 213 1.74 -5.68 17.53
CA GLU A 213 1.75 -4.50 16.67
C GLU A 213 0.62 -3.53 17.05
N LEU A 214 -0.62 -4.03 17.12
CA LEU A 214 -1.76 -3.20 17.48
C LEU A 214 -1.72 -2.74 18.95
N GLY A 215 -1.14 -3.55 19.83
CA GLY A 215 -0.91 -3.20 21.22
C GLY A 215 0.07 -2.03 21.39
N GLU A 216 1.15 -2.02 20.62
CA GLU A 216 2.14 -0.94 20.62
C GLU A 216 1.58 0.34 20.00
N VAL A 217 0.87 0.25 18.87
CA VAL A 217 0.22 1.42 18.25
C VAL A 217 -0.79 2.06 19.21
N TRP A 218 -1.60 1.25 19.91
CA TRP A 218 -2.59 1.74 20.86
C TRP A 218 -1.98 2.56 22.02
N LYS A 219 -0.76 2.21 22.46
CA LYS A 219 -0.05 2.98 23.50
C LYS A 219 0.37 4.38 23.03
N LEU A 220 0.52 4.58 21.72
CA LEU A 220 0.98 5.83 21.12
C LEU A 220 -0.19 6.72 20.68
N GLN A 221 -1.24 6.09 20.13
CA GLN A 221 -2.42 6.75 19.62
C GLN A 221 -3.67 5.92 19.97
N GLU A 222 -4.53 6.48 20.80
CA GLU A 222 -5.84 5.90 21.08
C GLU A 222 -6.84 6.30 19.98
N PHE A 223 -7.77 5.38 19.70
CA PHE A 223 -8.87 5.60 18.77
C PHE A 223 -10.20 5.44 19.49
N GLN A 224 -11.20 6.22 19.11
CA GLN A 224 -12.55 6.01 19.62
C GLN A 224 -13.28 5.02 18.72
N ARG A 225 -14.10 4.18 19.36
CA ARG A 225 -15.02 3.29 18.66
C ARG A 225 -15.97 4.10 17.77
N GLY A 226 -16.30 3.58 16.60
CA GLY A 226 -17.14 4.22 15.59
C GLY A 226 -16.45 5.32 14.80
N TRP A 227 -15.16 5.62 15.04
CA TRP A 227 -14.43 6.56 14.20
C TRP A 227 -14.27 6.04 12.78
N ASP A 228 -14.61 6.91 11.83
CA ASP A 228 -14.48 6.66 10.40
C ASP A 228 -13.02 6.50 9.93
N TYR A 229 -12.83 5.49 9.11
CA TYR A 229 -11.62 5.19 8.37
C TYR A 229 -11.98 4.83 6.92
N VAL A 230 -11.11 5.17 5.97
CA VAL A 230 -11.28 4.84 4.55
C VAL A 230 -10.29 3.74 4.15
N SER A 231 -10.79 2.56 3.81
CA SER A 231 -10.02 1.42 3.28
C SER A 231 -9.83 1.55 1.77
N TRP A 232 -8.57 1.54 1.35
CA TRP A 232 -8.20 1.62 -0.07
C TRP A 232 -6.82 1.01 -0.38
N LEU A 233 -5.97 0.87 0.65
CA LEU A 233 -4.71 0.17 0.53
C LEU A 233 -4.98 -1.30 0.25
N PRO A 234 -4.26 -1.95 -0.69
CA PRO A 234 -4.51 -3.34 -1.01
C PRO A 234 -4.33 -4.24 0.22
N CYS A 235 -5.30 -5.10 0.51
CA CYS A 235 -5.20 -6.05 1.63
C CYS A 235 -4.19 -7.18 1.39
N ALA A 236 -3.63 -7.28 0.18
CA ALA A 236 -2.43 -8.08 -0.11
C ALA A 236 -1.13 -7.44 0.40
N HIS A 237 -1.17 -6.18 0.85
CA HIS A 237 -0.06 -5.47 1.46
C HIS A 237 -0.24 -5.40 2.99
N VAL A 238 0.84 -5.63 3.76
CA VAL A 238 0.78 -5.67 5.24
C VAL A 238 0.16 -4.41 5.86
N PHE A 239 0.42 -3.24 5.25
CA PHE A 239 -0.08 -1.98 5.79
C PHE A 239 -1.61 -1.87 5.71
N GLY A 240 -2.20 -2.24 4.56
CA GLY A 240 -3.65 -2.29 4.41
C GLY A 240 -4.24 -3.42 5.26
N GLN A 241 -3.63 -4.60 5.19
CA GLN A 241 -4.14 -5.78 5.91
C GLN A 241 -4.17 -5.59 7.43
N LEU A 242 -3.11 -5.02 8.03
CA LEU A 242 -3.05 -4.76 9.47
C LEU A 242 -4.21 -3.87 9.93
N VAL A 243 -4.52 -2.84 9.15
CA VAL A 243 -5.55 -1.87 9.52
C VAL A 243 -6.94 -2.44 9.25
N ASP A 244 -7.18 -2.83 8.00
CA ASP A 244 -8.51 -3.20 7.51
C ASP A 244 -9.01 -4.50 8.14
N CYS A 245 -8.10 -5.46 8.40
CA CYS A 245 -8.47 -6.76 8.95
C CYS A 245 -8.35 -6.77 10.48
N HIS A 246 -7.36 -6.10 11.06
CA HIS A 246 -7.11 -6.27 12.50
C HIS A 246 -7.43 -5.04 13.32
N ALA A 247 -6.95 -3.86 12.94
CA ALA A 247 -7.18 -2.62 13.69
C ALA A 247 -8.66 -2.21 13.70
N HIS A 248 -9.34 -2.31 12.54
CA HIS A 248 -10.77 -2.04 12.38
C HIS A 248 -11.60 -2.83 13.41
N ILE A 249 -11.39 -4.14 13.49
CA ILE A 249 -12.07 -5.02 14.46
C ILE A 249 -11.64 -4.71 15.90
N ARG A 250 -10.33 -4.65 16.17
CA ARG A 250 -9.81 -4.50 17.55
C ARG A 250 -10.23 -3.19 18.19
N TRP A 251 -10.24 -2.10 17.44
CA TRP A 251 -10.57 -0.76 17.92
C TRP A 251 -12.03 -0.38 17.66
N GLY A 252 -12.77 -1.20 16.90
CA GLY A 252 -14.18 -0.97 16.56
C GLY A 252 -14.36 0.27 15.69
N LEU A 253 -13.47 0.49 14.72
CA LEU A 253 -13.59 1.59 13.77
C LEU A 253 -14.76 1.36 12.81
N HIS A 254 -15.34 2.42 12.26
CA HIS A 254 -16.27 2.30 11.13
C HIS A 254 -15.45 2.39 9.83
N MET A 255 -15.35 1.27 9.11
CA MET A 255 -14.56 1.18 7.89
C MET A 255 -15.43 1.48 6.66
N THR A 256 -15.03 2.45 5.85
CA THR A 256 -15.62 2.68 4.52
C THR A 256 -14.69 2.11 3.46
N VAL A 257 -15.17 1.16 2.66
CA VAL A 257 -14.40 0.57 1.56
C VAL A 257 -14.58 1.42 0.30
N VAL A 258 -13.47 1.78 -0.33
CA VAL A 258 -13.46 2.50 -1.60
C VAL A 258 -13.56 1.50 -2.75
N ASP A 259 -14.33 1.80 -3.80
CA ASP A 259 -14.50 0.90 -4.97
C ASP A 259 -13.22 0.71 -5.79
N GLY A 260 -12.35 1.73 -5.79
CA GLY A 260 -11.08 1.69 -6.49
C GLY A 260 -10.07 2.68 -5.90
N PRO A 261 -8.76 2.40 -5.99
CA PRO A 261 -7.72 3.20 -5.33
C PRO A 261 -7.67 4.65 -5.86
N LEU A 262 -8.18 4.90 -7.06
CA LEU A 262 -8.26 6.22 -7.66
C LEU A 262 -9.30 7.12 -6.97
N ASP A 263 -10.30 6.53 -6.31
CA ASP A 263 -11.46 7.24 -5.76
C ASP A 263 -11.32 7.64 -4.29
N VAL A 264 -10.22 7.23 -3.64
CA VAL A 264 -9.97 7.41 -2.21
C VAL A 264 -10.19 8.84 -1.70
N ILE A 265 -9.75 9.87 -2.44
CA ILE A 265 -9.90 11.27 -1.98
C ILE A 265 -11.34 11.76 -2.11
N ASP A 266 -12.12 11.24 -3.05
CA ASP A 266 -13.52 11.63 -3.16
C ASP A 266 -14.36 10.96 -2.08
N TYR A 267 -14.08 9.70 -1.77
CA TYR A 267 -14.60 9.03 -0.58
C TYR A 267 -14.20 9.78 0.70
N ALA A 268 -12.93 10.19 0.85
CA ALA A 268 -12.49 10.98 2.00
C ALA A 268 -13.22 12.33 2.10
N LYS A 269 -13.53 12.99 0.97
CA LYS A 269 -14.34 14.24 0.98
C LYS A 269 -15.78 14.01 1.42
N GLU A 270 -16.35 12.87 1.09
CA GLU A 270 -17.73 12.52 1.45
C GLU A 270 -17.83 12.10 2.92
N VAL A 271 -16.93 11.22 3.37
CA VAL A 271 -16.94 10.63 4.72
C VAL A 271 -16.26 11.53 5.76
N GLN A 272 -15.25 12.30 5.36
CA GLN A 272 -14.39 13.11 6.26
C GLN A 272 -13.83 12.26 7.41
N PRO A 273 -12.97 11.25 7.14
CA PRO A 273 -12.54 10.28 8.13
C PRO A 273 -11.76 10.89 9.30
N HIS A 274 -11.80 10.18 10.43
CA HIS A 274 -10.97 10.48 11.60
C HIS A 274 -9.54 9.96 11.41
N LEU A 275 -9.42 8.80 10.74
CA LEU A 275 -8.16 8.16 10.44
C LEU A 275 -7.93 8.12 8.92
N PHE A 276 -6.80 8.63 8.46
CA PHE A 276 -6.42 8.51 7.04
C PHE A 276 -5.02 7.92 6.89
N ILE A 277 -4.96 6.74 6.29
CA ILE A 277 -3.73 5.98 6.14
C ILE A 277 -3.40 5.93 4.65
N GLY A 278 -2.16 6.21 4.30
CA GLY A 278 -1.77 6.21 2.90
C GLY A 278 -0.27 6.10 2.66
N VAL A 279 0.09 6.33 1.41
CA VAL A 279 1.47 6.33 0.91
C VAL A 279 1.82 7.72 0.37
N PRO A 280 3.10 8.10 0.24
CA PRO A 280 3.50 9.47 -0.12
C PRO A 280 2.77 10.03 -1.35
N ARG A 281 2.58 9.20 -2.38
CA ARG A 281 1.94 9.58 -3.64
C ARG A 281 0.53 10.19 -3.47
N ILE A 282 -0.27 9.71 -2.51
CA ILE A 282 -1.62 10.28 -2.32
C ILE A 282 -1.53 11.69 -1.71
N TYR A 283 -0.62 11.87 -0.76
CA TYR A 283 -0.39 13.16 -0.10
C TYR A 283 0.29 14.16 -1.04
N GLU A 284 1.20 13.73 -1.92
CA GLU A 284 1.78 14.52 -3.01
C GLU A 284 0.70 15.07 -3.94
N LYS A 285 -0.24 14.21 -4.37
CA LYS A 285 -1.34 14.61 -5.26
C LYS A 285 -2.25 15.63 -4.58
N VAL A 286 -2.60 15.40 -3.32
CA VAL A 286 -3.40 16.34 -2.52
C VAL A 286 -2.65 17.68 -2.33
N TYR A 287 -1.36 17.62 -2.00
CA TYR A 287 -0.47 18.78 -1.86
C TYR A 287 -0.44 19.62 -3.15
N SER A 288 -0.16 18.98 -4.29
CA SER A 288 -0.08 19.64 -5.61
C SER A 288 -1.38 20.37 -5.95
N ASN A 289 -2.53 19.69 -5.79
CA ASN A 289 -3.84 20.28 -6.05
C ASN A 289 -4.18 21.42 -5.09
N LEU A 290 -3.80 21.31 -3.82
CA LEU A 290 -4.04 22.35 -2.83
C LEU A 290 -3.18 23.59 -3.09
N VAL A 291 -1.89 23.42 -3.39
CA VAL A 291 -0.98 24.52 -3.73
C VAL A 291 -1.45 25.25 -5.00
N ALA A 292 -1.89 24.51 -6.02
CA ALA A 292 -2.45 25.09 -7.23
C ALA A 292 -3.70 25.94 -6.94
N LYS A 293 -4.62 25.45 -6.10
CA LYS A 293 -5.84 26.18 -5.70
C LYS A 293 -5.57 27.41 -4.83
N LEU A 294 -4.58 27.34 -3.93
CA LEU A 294 -4.21 28.46 -3.04
C LEU A 294 -3.43 29.56 -3.79
N GLY A 295 -2.84 29.23 -4.94
CA GLY A 295 -2.27 30.17 -5.90
C GLY A 295 -0.88 30.69 -5.55
N SER A 296 -0.12 31.06 -6.59
CA SER A 296 1.23 31.68 -6.57
C SER A 296 1.37 32.97 -5.74
N LYS A 297 0.28 33.46 -5.13
CA LYS A 297 0.28 34.63 -4.23
C LYS A 297 0.79 34.30 -2.82
N ILE A 298 0.91 33.03 -2.46
CA ILE A 298 1.49 32.60 -1.18
C ILE A 298 2.81 31.89 -1.51
N LYS A 299 3.94 32.61 -1.44
CA LYS A 299 5.24 31.93 -1.34
C LYS A 299 5.18 30.97 -0.14
N LEU A 300 5.69 29.76 -0.28
CA LEU A 300 5.75 28.74 0.79
C LEU A 300 6.23 29.34 2.14
N ALA A 301 7.13 30.33 2.07
CA ALA A 301 7.65 31.11 3.19
C ALA A 301 6.63 32.01 3.96
N LYS A 302 5.38 32.15 3.49
CA LYS A 302 4.31 32.97 4.13
C LYS A 302 3.10 32.16 4.61
N ILE A 303 3.18 30.83 4.57
CA ILE A 303 2.19 29.89 5.09
C ILE A 303 1.91 29.97 6.63
N PRO A 304 2.76 30.51 7.54
CA PRO A 304 2.52 30.38 8.98
C PRO A 304 1.29 31.12 9.54
N ILE A 305 0.56 31.92 8.75
CA ILE A 305 -0.62 32.67 9.21
C ILE A 305 -1.81 32.41 8.27
N LEU A 306 -2.24 31.16 8.16
CA LEU A 306 -3.55 30.82 7.59
C LEU A 306 -4.63 31.04 8.65
N GLY A 307 -5.57 31.97 8.39
CA GLY A 307 -6.73 32.17 9.25
C GLY A 307 -7.60 30.90 9.34
N GLY A 308 -8.25 30.68 10.48
CA GLY A 308 -9.00 29.44 10.76
C GLY A 308 -10.05 29.07 9.71
N ILE A 309 -10.67 30.06 9.06
CA ILE A 309 -11.63 29.83 7.96
C ILE A 309 -10.96 29.19 6.74
N ILE A 310 -9.74 29.61 6.39
CA ILE A 310 -9.02 29.08 5.24
C ILE A 310 -8.56 27.65 5.53
N LYS A 311 -8.06 27.38 6.74
CA LYS A 311 -7.70 26.02 7.17
C LYS A 311 -8.91 25.09 7.10
N LYS A 312 -10.06 25.50 7.67
CA LYS A 312 -11.30 24.71 7.64
C LYS A 312 -11.71 24.35 6.20
N LYS A 313 -11.76 25.33 5.30
CA LYS A 313 -12.08 25.09 3.88
C LYS A 313 -11.06 24.20 3.18
N ALA A 314 -9.77 24.35 3.49
CA ALA A 314 -8.73 23.50 2.94
C ALA A 314 -8.89 22.04 3.40
N LYS A 315 -9.12 21.82 4.70
CA LYS A 315 -9.40 20.48 5.28
C LYS A 315 -10.63 19.84 4.64
N GLU A 316 -11.73 20.59 4.52
CA GLU A 316 -12.97 20.13 3.86
C GLU A 316 -12.70 19.70 2.41
N ALA A 317 -11.96 20.53 1.65
CA ALA A 317 -11.67 20.27 0.25
C ALA A 317 -10.76 19.06 -0.01
N ILE A 318 -10.00 18.62 0.99
CA ILE A 318 -9.10 17.44 0.90
C ILE A 318 -9.64 16.23 1.66
N GLY A 319 -10.84 16.33 2.25
CA GLY A 319 -11.45 15.21 2.98
C GLY A 319 -10.91 14.96 4.39
N MET A 320 -10.31 15.96 5.04
CA MET A 320 -9.59 15.78 6.30
C MET A 320 -10.15 16.62 7.46
N SER A 321 -11.43 17.01 7.42
CA SER A 321 -12.03 17.88 8.44
C SER A 321 -11.96 17.27 9.84
N ASN A 322 -12.34 16.00 9.97
CA ASN A 322 -12.35 15.27 11.25
C ASN A 322 -11.05 14.53 11.53
N CYS A 323 -10.06 14.61 10.62
CA CYS A 323 -8.84 13.83 10.74
C CYS A 323 -8.09 14.16 12.04
N VAL A 324 -7.95 13.16 12.91
CA VAL A 324 -7.23 13.21 14.19
C VAL A 324 -5.90 12.47 14.13
N TYR A 325 -5.73 11.60 13.14
CA TYR A 325 -4.49 10.91 12.86
C TYR A 325 -4.40 10.59 11.37
N ALA A 326 -3.32 11.04 10.73
CA ALA A 326 -2.96 10.60 9.39
C ALA A 326 -1.55 10.05 9.39
N ILE A 327 -1.29 9.04 8.54
CA ILE A 327 0.02 8.41 8.46
C ILE A 327 0.39 8.13 7.01
N THR A 328 1.68 8.31 6.72
CA THR A 328 2.33 7.86 5.50
C THR A 328 3.46 6.88 5.80
N GLY A 329 3.64 5.89 4.94
CA GLY A 329 4.70 4.90 5.03
C GLY A 329 4.99 4.24 3.68
N ALA A 330 5.72 3.13 3.69
CA ALA A 330 6.12 2.33 2.52
C ALA A 330 7.10 3.01 1.52
N ALA A 331 7.24 4.33 1.55
CA ALA A 331 8.25 5.10 0.81
C ALA A 331 8.56 6.42 1.53
N PRO A 332 9.72 7.07 1.27
CA PRO A 332 10.04 8.40 1.78
C PRO A 332 9.04 9.45 1.29
N ILE A 333 8.79 10.48 2.09
CA ILE A 333 7.96 11.64 1.72
C ILE A 333 8.75 12.94 1.86
N ASN A 334 8.47 13.92 1.00
CA ASN A 334 9.05 15.25 1.13
C ASN A 334 8.56 15.93 2.44
N PRO A 335 9.47 16.40 3.33
CA PRO A 335 9.10 17.07 4.57
C PRO A 335 8.22 18.31 4.42
N ASP A 336 8.25 18.99 3.28
CA ASP A 336 7.40 20.16 3.02
C ASP A 336 5.92 19.80 2.87
N ILE A 337 5.62 18.58 2.42
CA ILE A 337 4.25 18.04 2.41
C ILE A 337 3.77 17.91 3.86
N LEU A 338 4.57 17.28 4.73
CA LEU A 338 4.24 17.13 6.14
C LEU A 338 4.00 18.48 6.82
N LYS A 339 4.89 19.45 6.60
CA LYS A 339 4.75 20.81 7.16
C LYS A 339 3.48 21.50 6.69
N LEU A 340 3.09 21.34 5.42
CA LEU A 340 1.85 21.92 4.92
C LEU A 340 0.64 21.31 5.64
N PHE A 341 0.55 19.98 5.71
CA PHE A 341 -0.55 19.28 6.38
C PHE A 341 -0.67 19.69 7.85
N HIS A 342 0.45 19.77 8.58
CA HIS A 342 0.46 20.27 9.96
C HIS A 342 0.04 21.74 10.06
N THR A 343 0.43 22.59 9.11
CA THR A 343 -0.04 23.99 9.09
C THR A 343 -1.56 24.08 8.90
N LEU A 344 -2.16 23.11 8.21
CA LEU A 344 -3.61 23.00 8.05
C LEU A 344 -4.31 22.32 9.24
N ASP A 345 -3.60 22.01 10.32
CA ASP A 345 -4.11 21.24 11.47
C ASP A 345 -4.61 19.83 11.05
N VAL A 346 -3.90 19.20 10.10
CA VAL A 346 -4.01 17.78 9.75
C VAL A 346 -2.78 17.06 10.28
N PRO A 347 -2.92 16.16 11.27
CA PRO A 347 -1.80 15.53 11.96
C PRO A 347 -1.24 14.35 11.14
N LEU A 348 -0.50 14.67 10.07
CA LEU A 348 0.16 13.69 9.21
C LEU A 348 1.53 13.29 9.77
N PHE A 349 1.73 12.01 10.06
CA PHE A 349 2.96 11.45 10.59
C PHE A 349 3.60 10.44 9.63
N GLU A 350 4.87 10.15 9.86
CA GLU A 350 5.61 9.10 9.16
C GLU A 350 5.69 7.85 10.05
N GLY A 351 5.67 6.67 9.43
CA GLY A 351 5.97 5.40 10.07
C GLY A 351 6.89 4.55 9.20
N TYR A 352 7.74 3.75 9.83
CA TYR A 352 8.63 2.83 9.14
C TYR A 352 8.58 1.44 9.75
N GLY A 353 8.60 0.48 8.83
CA GLY A 353 8.73 -0.95 9.03
C GLY A 353 8.52 -1.63 7.68
N MET A 354 8.34 -2.93 7.71
CA MET A 354 8.24 -3.81 6.55
C MET A 354 7.28 -4.96 6.87
N THR A 355 6.99 -5.80 5.87
CA THR A 355 6.14 -6.98 6.12
C THR A 355 6.77 -7.90 7.17
N GLU A 356 8.09 -8.05 7.12
CA GLU A 356 8.87 -8.84 8.07
C GLU A 356 8.87 -8.29 9.50
N THR A 357 8.41 -7.05 9.71
CA THR A 357 8.19 -6.45 11.03
C THR A 357 6.71 -6.26 11.34
N THR A 358 5.79 -6.92 10.63
CA THR A 358 4.34 -6.78 10.85
C THR A 358 3.85 -5.33 10.64
N ALA A 359 4.29 -4.71 9.55
CA ALA A 359 4.04 -3.33 9.13
C ALA A 359 4.90 -2.27 9.80
N GLY A 360 4.66 -1.94 11.07
CA GLY A 360 5.36 -0.87 11.78
C GLY A 360 6.48 -1.41 12.67
N ALA A 361 7.51 -0.60 12.85
CA ALA A 361 8.52 -0.80 13.90
C ALA A 361 8.89 0.52 14.58
N THR A 362 8.67 1.62 13.86
CA THR A 362 8.82 2.99 14.33
C THR A 362 7.62 3.82 13.91
N LEU A 363 7.24 4.80 14.72
CA LEU A 363 6.05 5.61 14.47
C LEU A 363 6.20 7.03 15.00
N GLY A 364 5.86 8.01 14.17
CA GLY A 364 5.60 9.38 14.58
C GLY A 364 4.17 9.56 15.08
N TYR A 365 3.97 10.37 16.11
CA TYR A 365 2.64 10.71 16.61
C TYR A 365 2.62 12.08 17.27
N LYS A 366 1.44 12.56 17.71
CA LYS A 366 1.23 13.94 18.16
C LYS A 366 2.23 14.43 19.21
N LYS A 367 2.61 13.59 20.18
CA LYS A 367 3.55 13.97 21.24
C LYS A 367 5.02 13.72 20.88
N ASN A 368 5.29 13.05 19.77
CA ASN A 368 6.61 12.55 19.42
C ASN A 368 6.74 12.42 17.90
N HIS A 369 7.06 13.53 17.24
CA HIS A 369 7.34 13.58 15.82
C HIS A 369 8.44 14.61 15.54
N LYS A 370 9.21 14.35 14.49
CA LYS A 370 10.27 15.22 14.00
C LYS A 370 10.33 15.10 12.48
N PHE A 371 10.13 16.19 11.75
CA PHE A 371 10.12 16.16 10.29
C PHE A 371 11.45 15.66 9.73
N GLY A 372 11.39 14.76 8.74
CA GLY A 372 12.56 14.11 8.17
C GLY A 372 13.05 12.90 8.98
N THR A 373 12.21 12.37 9.87
CA THR A 373 12.44 11.13 10.63
C THR A 373 11.18 10.28 10.59
N VAL A 374 11.32 8.97 10.75
CA VAL A 374 10.20 8.01 10.74
C VAL A 374 9.67 7.73 12.15
N GLY A 375 9.90 8.65 13.08
CA GLY A 375 9.50 8.53 14.47
C GLY A 375 10.49 7.74 15.32
N LYS A 376 10.00 7.19 16.43
CA LYS A 376 10.81 6.40 17.38
C LYS A 376 10.35 4.94 17.37
N PRO A 377 11.21 3.99 17.77
CA PRO A 377 10.82 2.59 17.91
C PRO A 377 9.64 2.43 18.87
N PHE A 378 8.82 1.41 18.63
CA PHE A 378 7.84 0.96 19.62
C PHE A 378 8.52 0.56 20.92
N SER A 379 7.80 0.65 22.04
CA SER A 379 8.38 0.37 23.37
C SER A 379 8.85 -1.07 23.52
N GLY A 380 8.22 -2.01 22.80
CA GLY A 380 8.61 -3.42 22.72
C GLY A 380 9.53 -3.78 21.55
N THR A 381 10.02 -2.80 20.78
CA THR A 381 10.90 -3.01 19.63
C THR A 381 12.32 -2.62 19.99
N GLU A 382 13.23 -3.61 19.94
CA GLU A 382 14.65 -3.33 19.98
C GLU A 382 15.13 -2.92 18.58
N LEU A 383 15.90 -1.84 18.52
CA LEU A 383 16.45 -1.30 17.28
C LEU A 383 17.90 -0.91 17.49
N LYS A 384 18.78 -1.33 16.58
CA LYS A 384 20.19 -0.88 16.54
C LYS A 384 20.62 -0.56 15.11
N ILE A 385 21.69 0.23 14.99
CA ILE A 385 22.40 0.45 13.73
C ILE A 385 23.64 -0.45 13.71
N SER A 386 23.79 -1.29 12.69
CA SER A 386 24.97 -2.14 12.52
C SER A 386 26.22 -1.32 12.17
N GLU A 387 27.40 -1.95 12.20
CA GLU A 387 28.65 -1.29 11.78
C GLU A 387 28.63 -0.81 10.32
N SER A 388 27.82 -1.45 9.46
CA SER A 388 27.63 -1.06 8.05
C SER A 388 26.59 0.06 7.84
N GLY A 389 25.95 0.50 8.93
CA GLY A 389 24.88 1.49 8.93
C GLY A 389 23.48 0.92 8.68
N GLU A 390 23.31 -0.41 8.69
CA GLU A 390 22.01 -1.07 8.51
C GLU A 390 21.14 -0.97 9.77
N ILE A 391 19.84 -0.76 9.59
CA ILE A 391 18.87 -0.79 10.68
C ILE A 391 18.49 -2.25 10.97
N LEU A 392 18.64 -2.67 12.21
CA LEU A 392 18.31 -4.02 12.66
C LEU A 392 17.20 -3.98 13.70
N PHE A 393 16.26 -4.93 13.60
CA PHE A 393 15.11 -5.04 14.49
C PHE A 393 15.11 -6.34 15.27
N ARG A 394 14.62 -6.30 16.51
CA ARG A 394 14.29 -7.50 17.27
C ARG A 394 13.07 -7.26 18.15
N GLY A 395 12.19 -8.26 18.25
CA GLY A 395 11.00 -8.19 19.09
C GLY A 395 9.86 -9.07 18.56
N ARG A 396 8.72 -9.05 19.26
CA ARG A 396 7.53 -9.88 18.94
C ARG A 396 6.85 -9.53 17.60
N HIS A 397 7.17 -8.39 16.99
CA HIS A 397 6.65 -7.99 15.67
C HIS A 397 7.46 -8.60 14.50
N VAL A 398 8.65 -9.15 14.76
CA VAL A 398 9.44 -9.82 13.73
C VAL A 398 8.73 -11.10 13.30
N MET A 399 8.61 -11.30 11.99
CA MET A 399 7.98 -12.46 11.38
C MET A 399 8.52 -13.79 11.94
N LYS A 400 7.73 -14.84 11.81
CA LYS A 400 8.18 -16.21 12.13
C LYS A 400 9.26 -16.70 11.15
N GLY A 401 9.19 -16.22 9.90
CA GLY A 401 10.15 -16.54 8.83
C GLY A 401 9.48 -16.48 7.45
N TYR A 402 10.23 -16.86 6.43
CA TYR A 402 9.69 -17.04 5.09
C TYR A 402 9.15 -18.47 4.90
N TYR A 403 7.90 -18.58 4.45
CA TYR A 403 7.22 -19.84 4.23
C TYR A 403 8.00 -20.74 3.26
N LYS A 404 8.29 -21.98 3.71
CA LYS A 404 9.11 -22.97 2.98
C LYS A 404 10.50 -22.49 2.54
N ASN A 405 11.05 -21.47 3.21
CA ASN A 405 12.35 -20.92 2.84
C ASN A 405 13.24 -20.65 4.08
N PRO A 406 13.74 -21.71 4.74
CA PRO A 406 14.59 -21.58 5.92
C PRO A 406 15.93 -20.90 5.61
N GLU A 407 16.45 -21.06 4.39
CA GLU A 407 17.70 -20.41 3.95
C GLU A 407 17.53 -18.90 3.89
N ALA A 408 16.52 -18.39 3.17
CA ALA A 408 16.23 -16.95 3.14
C ALA A 408 15.89 -16.41 4.54
N THR A 409 15.28 -17.24 5.40
CA THR A 409 14.98 -16.85 6.79
C THR A 409 16.27 -16.63 7.57
N ALA A 410 17.22 -17.57 7.51
CA ALA A 410 18.51 -17.46 8.18
C ALA A 410 19.44 -16.38 7.59
N GLU A 411 19.27 -16.03 6.31
CA GLU A 411 19.95 -14.88 5.70
C GLU A 411 19.40 -13.53 6.20
N THR A 412 18.14 -13.51 6.63
CA THR A 412 17.42 -12.27 6.95
C THR A 412 17.31 -12.05 8.46
N ILE A 413 17.29 -13.12 9.26
CA ILE A 413 17.28 -13.09 10.73
C ILE A 413 18.52 -13.83 11.22
N ASP A 414 19.42 -13.11 11.90
CA ASP A 414 20.67 -13.69 12.40
C ASP A 414 20.44 -14.62 13.60
N SER A 415 21.50 -15.31 14.03
CA SER A 415 21.45 -16.25 15.17
C SER A 415 21.13 -15.60 16.53
N ASP A 416 21.28 -14.27 16.63
CA ASP A 416 20.95 -13.48 17.81
C ASP A 416 19.52 -12.92 17.76
N GLY A 417 18.77 -13.26 16.71
CA GLY A 417 17.39 -12.87 16.47
C GLY A 417 17.21 -11.48 15.89
N TRP A 418 18.26 -10.87 15.32
CA TRP A 418 18.15 -9.58 14.64
C TRP A 418 17.70 -9.76 13.19
N LEU A 419 16.58 -9.13 12.87
CA LEU A 419 16.11 -8.95 11.50
C LEU A 419 16.94 -7.86 10.80
N HIS A 420 17.55 -8.23 9.68
CA HIS A 420 18.25 -7.35 8.76
C HIS A 420 17.25 -6.68 7.80
N SER A 421 17.03 -5.38 7.95
CA SER A 421 16.04 -4.67 7.14
C SER A 421 16.47 -4.46 5.69
N GLY A 422 17.78 -4.48 5.41
CA GLY A 422 18.34 -4.06 4.14
C GLY A 422 18.32 -2.55 3.91
N ASP A 423 17.91 -1.75 4.90
CA ASP A 423 17.86 -0.29 4.86
C ASP A 423 18.93 0.33 5.76
N LYS A 424 19.55 1.41 5.27
CA LYS A 424 20.49 2.22 6.04
C LYS A 424 19.76 3.31 6.82
N GLY A 425 20.26 3.61 8.00
CA GLY A 425 19.72 4.69 8.81
C GLY A 425 20.62 5.17 9.91
N GLU A 426 20.13 6.18 10.61
CA GLU A 426 20.74 6.76 11.80
C GLU A 426 19.69 6.94 12.89
N ILE A 427 20.13 6.88 14.15
CA ILE A 427 19.33 7.22 15.32
C ILE A 427 19.96 8.46 15.93
N ASP A 428 19.18 9.52 16.10
CA ASP A 428 19.67 10.74 16.73
C ASP A 428 19.73 10.61 18.26
N SER A 429 20.31 11.61 18.93
CA SER A 429 20.47 11.63 20.39
C SER A 429 19.14 11.62 21.17
N GLU A 430 18.01 11.89 20.50
CA GLU A 430 16.67 11.87 21.09
C GLU A 430 15.94 10.55 20.82
N GLY A 431 16.54 9.65 20.04
CA GLY A 431 16.00 8.33 19.67
C GLY A 431 15.14 8.33 18.40
N TYR A 432 15.11 9.42 17.63
CA TYR A 432 14.42 9.44 16.34
C TYR A 432 15.23 8.73 15.27
N VAL A 433 14.54 7.94 14.45
CA VAL A 433 15.13 7.13 13.41
C VAL A 433 14.98 7.84 12.07
N LYS A 434 16.05 7.86 11.28
CA LYS A 434 16.03 8.39 9.91
C LYS A 434 16.56 7.34 8.95
N ILE A 435 15.81 7.13 7.87
CA ILE A 435 16.21 6.25 6.77
C ILE A 435 17.06 7.04 5.79
N THR A 436 18.23 6.52 5.44
CA THR A 436 19.23 7.21 4.59
C THR A 436 19.44 6.52 3.24
N GLY A 437 18.88 5.32 3.05
CA GLY A 437 18.86 4.63 1.75
C GLY A 437 18.61 3.14 1.91
N ARG A 438 18.53 2.42 0.79
CA ARG A 438 18.37 0.96 0.76
C ARG A 438 19.63 0.31 0.22
N ILE A 439 20.20 -0.64 0.95
CA ILE A 439 21.54 -1.21 0.68
C ILE A 439 21.63 -1.76 -0.74
N LYS A 440 20.64 -2.55 -1.18
CA LYS A 440 20.61 -3.15 -2.53
C LYS A 440 20.32 -2.16 -3.66
N GLU A 441 19.91 -0.93 -3.34
CA GLU A 441 19.60 0.11 -4.32
C GLU A 441 20.61 1.27 -4.31
N LEU A 442 21.65 1.22 -3.47
CA LEU A 442 22.70 2.22 -3.50
C LEU A 442 23.48 2.14 -4.81
N TYR A 443 23.53 3.26 -5.53
CA TYR A 443 24.37 3.37 -6.72
C TYR A 443 25.80 3.63 -6.31
N VAL A 444 26.73 2.98 -7.00
CA VAL A 444 28.16 3.30 -6.86
C VAL A 444 28.57 4.03 -8.14
N SER A 445 28.82 5.34 -8.05
CA SER A 445 29.30 6.10 -9.20
C SER A 445 30.65 5.56 -9.69
N SER A 446 31.05 5.89 -10.91
CA SER A 446 32.38 5.48 -11.42
C SER A 446 33.55 6.02 -10.57
N GLY A 447 33.31 7.07 -9.77
CA GLY A 447 34.24 7.61 -8.78
C GLY A 447 34.16 6.98 -7.39
N GLY A 448 33.42 5.87 -7.22
CA GLY A 448 33.30 5.13 -5.96
C GLY A 448 32.44 5.81 -4.88
N LYS A 449 31.56 6.75 -5.26
CA LYS A 449 30.64 7.39 -4.31
C LYS A 449 29.32 6.63 -4.26
N ASN A 450 28.87 6.32 -3.04
CA ASN A 450 27.55 5.76 -2.78
C ASN A 450 26.50 6.85 -2.90
N ILE A 451 25.46 6.60 -3.68
CA ILE A 451 24.36 7.53 -3.96
C ILE A 451 23.05 6.80 -3.65
N ALA A 452 22.16 7.45 -2.89
CA ALA A 452 20.84 6.92 -2.58
C ALA A 452 19.82 7.44 -3.61
N PRO A 453 19.43 6.65 -4.63
CA PRO A 453 18.61 7.15 -5.72
C PRO A 453 17.23 7.61 -5.28
N LEU A 454 16.59 6.87 -4.37
CA LEU A 454 15.22 7.14 -3.93
C LEU A 454 15.04 8.53 -3.32
N VAL A 455 16.04 9.03 -2.58
CA VAL A 455 15.96 10.38 -1.96
C VAL A 455 15.94 11.46 -3.05
N ILE A 456 16.75 11.27 -4.10
CA ILE A 456 16.83 12.20 -5.22
C ILE A 456 15.55 12.10 -6.07
N GLU A 457 15.11 10.89 -6.39
CA GLU A 457 13.89 10.62 -7.16
C GLU A 457 12.65 11.26 -6.51
N GLU A 458 12.44 11.05 -5.21
CA GLU A 458 11.29 11.62 -4.49
C GLU A 458 11.39 13.15 -4.36
N THR A 459 12.61 13.69 -4.25
CA THR A 459 12.80 15.15 -4.29
C THR A 459 12.43 15.70 -5.66
N MET A 460 12.84 15.05 -6.74
CA MET A 460 12.54 15.49 -8.10
C MET A 460 11.06 15.28 -8.48
N LYS A 461 10.37 14.32 -7.87
CA LYS A 461 8.90 14.17 -8.01
C LYS A 461 8.10 15.32 -7.39
N SER A 462 8.74 16.22 -6.63
CA SER A 462 8.09 17.47 -6.20
C SER A 462 7.89 18.49 -7.33
N ILE A 463 8.49 18.25 -8.51
CA ILE A 463 8.26 19.07 -9.71
C ILE A 463 6.80 18.87 -10.16
N PRO A 464 5.99 19.94 -10.30
CA PRO A 464 4.54 19.81 -10.44
C PRO A 464 4.04 18.94 -11.60
N MET A 465 4.78 18.87 -12.71
CA MET A 465 4.42 18.11 -13.91
C MET A 465 5.02 16.70 -13.98
N VAL A 466 5.81 16.28 -12.99
CA VAL A 466 6.47 14.97 -12.98
C VAL A 466 5.52 13.91 -12.41
N SER A 467 5.29 12.83 -13.16
CA SER A 467 4.61 11.64 -12.64
C SER A 467 5.61 10.72 -11.93
N GLN A 468 6.62 10.24 -12.65
CA GLN A 468 7.67 9.36 -12.14
C GLN A 468 9.06 9.95 -12.41
N CYS A 469 10.00 9.64 -11.51
CA CYS A 469 11.42 9.92 -11.69
C CYS A 469 12.20 8.64 -11.37
N MET A 470 13.08 8.21 -12.28
CA MET A 470 14.07 7.18 -12.01
C MET A 470 15.47 7.73 -12.26
N LEU A 471 16.30 7.74 -11.22
CA LEU A 471 17.69 8.11 -11.28
C LEU A 471 18.47 7.00 -11.99
N ILE A 472 19.39 7.39 -12.86
CA ILE A 472 20.40 6.54 -13.48
C ILE A 472 21.76 7.08 -13.05
N GLY A 473 22.68 6.21 -12.62
CA GLY A 473 23.96 6.69 -12.09
C GLY A 473 24.92 5.59 -11.65
N ASP A 474 24.41 4.38 -11.43
CA ASP A 474 25.21 3.23 -11.05
C ASP A 474 26.25 2.88 -12.11
N GLY A 475 27.52 2.86 -11.72
CA GLY A 475 28.68 2.70 -12.61
C GLY A 475 28.92 3.85 -13.59
N ARG A 476 28.15 4.95 -13.53
CA ARG A 476 28.21 6.04 -14.51
C ARG A 476 29.07 7.21 -14.01
N LYS A 477 29.53 8.03 -14.97
CA LYS A 477 30.34 9.24 -14.71
C LYS A 477 29.59 10.32 -13.93
N TYR A 478 28.27 10.37 -14.08
CA TYR A 478 27.38 11.29 -13.38
C TYR A 478 25.96 10.71 -13.30
N CYS A 479 25.17 11.24 -12.38
CA CYS A 479 23.75 10.95 -12.33
C CYS A 479 22.99 11.61 -13.48
N SER A 480 22.08 10.85 -14.10
CA SER A 480 21.04 11.33 -14.98
C SER A 480 19.67 10.84 -14.49
N ALA A 481 18.58 11.26 -15.12
CA ALA A 481 17.24 10.81 -14.73
C ALA A 481 16.32 10.57 -15.93
N LEU A 482 15.46 9.57 -15.81
CA LEU A 482 14.27 9.41 -16.62
C LEU A 482 13.09 10.07 -15.90
N PHE A 483 12.36 10.93 -16.62
CA PHE A 483 11.13 11.56 -16.14
C PHE A 483 9.95 11.12 -16.99
N THR A 484 8.80 10.93 -16.36
CA THR A 484 7.50 10.86 -17.04
C THR A 484 6.62 12.03 -16.63
N LEU A 485 5.65 12.40 -17.46
CA LEU A 485 4.79 13.55 -17.19
C LEU A 485 3.44 13.14 -16.60
N ASP A 486 2.95 13.91 -15.63
CA ASP A 486 1.61 13.80 -15.08
C ASP A 486 0.62 14.54 -15.99
N VAL A 487 -0.17 13.77 -16.75
CA VAL A 487 -1.15 14.30 -17.71
C VAL A 487 -2.23 15.12 -17.00
N GLY A 488 -2.61 14.74 -15.78
CA GLY A 488 -3.52 15.51 -14.95
C GLY A 488 -2.94 16.89 -14.62
N ALA A 489 -1.65 16.96 -14.24
CA ALA A 489 -0.99 18.24 -14.01
C ALA A 489 -0.91 19.09 -15.29
N ILE A 490 -0.68 18.48 -16.46
CA ILE A 490 -0.69 19.17 -17.76
C ILE A 490 -2.09 19.76 -18.06
N LEU A 491 -3.15 18.95 -17.95
CA LEU A 491 -4.53 19.39 -18.14
C LEU A 491 -4.88 20.57 -17.22
N ARG A 492 -4.43 20.51 -15.96
CA ARG A 492 -4.62 21.58 -14.99
C ARG A 492 -3.86 22.86 -15.35
N ASP A 493 -2.54 22.74 -15.50
CA ASP A 493 -1.63 23.89 -15.47
C ASP A 493 -1.45 24.52 -16.84
N LYS A 494 -1.53 23.72 -17.92
CA LYS A 494 -1.34 24.18 -19.31
C LYS A 494 -2.67 24.41 -20.03
N HIS A 495 -3.74 23.70 -19.63
CA HIS A 495 -5.07 23.83 -20.23
C HIS A 495 -6.13 24.46 -19.32
N GLY A 496 -5.79 24.79 -18.07
CA GLY A 496 -6.71 25.45 -17.14
C GLY A 496 -7.89 24.58 -16.72
N MET A 497 -7.79 23.25 -16.87
CA MET A 497 -8.84 22.33 -16.47
C MET A 497 -9.01 22.39 -14.95
N ASP A 498 -10.26 22.49 -14.49
CA ASP A 498 -10.58 22.43 -13.07
C ASP A 498 -10.06 21.11 -12.47
N PRO A 499 -9.19 21.12 -11.44
CA PRO A 499 -8.65 19.92 -10.81
C PRO A 499 -9.72 18.91 -10.38
N THR A 500 -10.94 19.37 -10.09
CA THR A 500 -12.07 18.52 -9.68
C THR A 500 -12.74 17.78 -10.84
N LYS A 501 -12.47 18.21 -12.07
CA LYS A 501 -13.03 17.62 -13.31
C LYS A 501 -12.01 16.79 -14.10
N ILE A 502 -10.75 16.78 -13.66
CA ILE A 502 -9.71 15.99 -14.31
C ILE A 502 -10.00 14.51 -14.05
N PRO A 503 -10.11 13.69 -15.12
CA PRO A 503 -10.32 12.25 -14.96
C PRO A 503 -9.23 11.63 -14.11
N LYS A 504 -9.58 10.66 -13.26
CA LYS A 504 -8.60 9.98 -12.41
C LYS A 504 -7.86 8.87 -13.13
N ASN A 505 -8.52 8.23 -14.10
CA ASN A 505 -7.96 7.16 -14.91
C ASN A 505 -6.95 7.74 -15.91
N PRO A 506 -5.67 7.30 -15.91
CA PRO A 506 -4.65 7.80 -16.82
C PRO A 506 -5.02 7.66 -18.31
N ALA A 507 -5.67 6.57 -18.71
CA ALA A 507 -6.09 6.37 -20.11
C ALA A 507 -7.12 7.44 -20.54
N VAL A 508 -8.05 7.78 -19.64
CA VAL A 508 -9.05 8.82 -19.88
C VAL A 508 -8.41 10.22 -19.87
N GLN A 509 -7.36 10.44 -19.07
CA GLN A 509 -6.60 11.69 -19.12
C GLN A 509 -5.93 11.90 -20.48
N ILE A 510 -5.38 10.83 -21.09
CA ILE A 510 -4.79 10.89 -22.43
C ILE A 510 -5.85 11.26 -23.47
N THR A 511 -7.01 10.59 -23.48
CA THR A 511 -8.09 10.93 -24.42
C THR A 511 -8.62 12.35 -24.18
N THR A 512 -8.70 12.79 -22.91
CA THR A 512 -9.09 14.17 -22.57
C THR A 512 -8.10 15.19 -23.13
N LEU A 513 -6.80 14.88 -23.14
CA LEU A 513 -5.79 15.74 -23.75
C LEU A 513 -6.01 15.89 -25.27
N GLU A 514 -6.45 14.81 -25.93
CA GLU A 514 -6.79 14.81 -27.36
C GLU A 514 -8.00 15.71 -27.66
N ASP A 515 -8.98 15.83 -26.74
CA ASP A 515 -10.10 16.77 -26.87
C ASP A 515 -9.64 18.24 -26.89
N PHE A 516 -8.48 18.55 -26.30
CA PHE A 516 -7.82 19.86 -26.41
C PHE A 516 -7.00 20.02 -27.71
N GLY A 517 -7.07 19.04 -28.62
CA GLY A 517 -6.28 19.01 -29.86
C GLY A 517 -4.78 18.80 -29.60
N LYS A 518 -4.42 18.17 -28.49
CA LYS A 518 -3.04 17.92 -28.07
C LYS A 518 -2.73 16.44 -27.95
N LYS A 519 -1.46 16.10 -28.08
CA LYS A 519 -0.90 14.78 -27.77
C LYS A 519 0.13 14.90 -26.66
N LEU A 520 0.40 13.79 -25.95
CA LEU A 520 1.45 13.79 -24.93
C LEU A 520 2.82 14.17 -25.51
N SER A 521 3.10 13.78 -26.76
CA SER A 521 4.32 14.17 -27.50
C SER A 521 4.51 15.68 -27.64
N ASP A 522 3.41 16.47 -27.68
CA ASP A 522 3.49 17.93 -27.73
C ASP A 522 4.12 18.52 -26.45
N TYR A 523 4.22 17.72 -25.39
CA TYR A 523 4.84 18.08 -24.11
C TYR A 523 6.18 17.38 -23.92
N THR A 524 6.27 16.07 -24.18
CA THR A 524 7.51 15.31 -23.95
C THR A 524 8.64 15.72 -24.89
N ASP A 525 8.30 16.19 -26.10
CA ASP A 525 9.26 16.63 -27.12
C ASP A 525 9.39 18.16 -27.18
N SER A 526 8.78 18.89 -26.25
CA SER A 526 8.78 20.36 -26.26
C SER A 526 10.05 20.94 -25.64
N ASP A 527 10.70 21.86 -26.36
CA ASP A 527 11.84 22.64 -25.86
C ASP A 527 11.46 23.53 -24.68
N GLU A 528 10.23 24.07 -24.67
CA GLU A 528 9.72 24.89 -23.57
C GLU A 528 9.58 24.06 -22.29
N ILE A 529 9.00 22.86 -22.39
CA ILE A 529 8.84 21.95 -21.25
C ILE A 529 10.20 21.45 -20.77
N ASN A 530 11.13 21.14 -21.68
CA ASN A 530 12.49 20.78 -21.31
C ASN A 530 13.20 21.92 -20.55
N ALA A 531 13.05 23.17 -20.99
CA ALA A 531 13.63 24.33 -20.30
C ALA A 531 13.01 24.55 -18.90
N GLU A 532 11.70 24.37 -18.77
CA GLU A 532 10.99 24.44 -17.48
C GLU A 532 11.46 23.35 -16.51
N MET A 533 11.53 22.09 -16.98
CA MET A 533 12.07 20.96 -16.24
C MET A 533 13.52 21.21 -15.80
N GLN A 534 14.38 21.70 -16.71
CA GLN A 534 15.78 21.99 -16.40
C GLN A 534 15.93 23.06 -15.32
N LYS A 535 15.07 24.09 -15.31
CA LYS A 535 15.07 25.10 -14.25
C LYS A 535 14.77 24.47 -12.89
N HIS A 536 13.71 23.65 -12.81
CA HIS A 536 13.34 22.96 -11.58
C HIS A 536 14.42 21.98 -11.10
N VAL A 537 14.96 21.16 -12.00
CA VAL A 537 16.08 20.25 -11.69
C VAL A 537 17.28 21.01 -11.15
N THR A 538 17.60 22.18 -11.72
CA THR A 538 18.71 23.03 -11.25
C THR A 538 18.47 23.54 -9.84
N GLU A 539 17.24 24.01 -9.54
CA GLU A 539 16.85 24.48 -8.21
C GLU A 539 16.93 23.35 -7.17
N LEU A 540 16.40 22.16 -7.48
CA LEU A 540 16.40 21.00 -6.58
C LEU A 540 17.79 20.38 -6.41
N ASN A 541 18.62 20.37 -7.46
CA ASN A 541 20.01 19.92 -7.40
C ASN A 541 20.85 20.66 -6.34
N ALA A 542 20.47 21.89 -5.97
CA ALA A 542 21.16 22.66 -4.93
C ALA A 542 21.07 22.01 -3.53
N GLN A 543 20.16 21.05 -3.34
CA GLN A 543 20.01 20.29 -2.10
C GLN A 543 20.98 19.11 -1.99
N PHE A 544 21.63 18.74 -3.09
CA PHE A 544 22.46 17.53 -3.20
C PHE A 544 23.93 17.85 -3.43
N SER A 545 24.80 16.94 -2.99
CA SER A 545 26.23 17.05 -3.26
C SER A 545 26.53 16.85 -4.76
N ASN A 546 27.66 17.36 -5.25
CA ASN A 546 27.97 17.33 -6.68
C ASN A 546 27.88 15.94 -7.35
N PRO A 547 28.30 14.82 -6.72
CA PRO A 547 28.13 13.47 -7.28
C PRO A 547 26.68 13.01 -7.40
N GLU A 548 25.78 13.52 -6.56
CA GLU A 548 24.36 13.15 -6.50
C GLU A 548 23.50 13.98 -7.46
N GLN A 549 24.01 15.11 -7.95
CA GLN A 549 23.26 16.01 -8.83
C GLN A 549 22.99 15.40 -10.21
N ILE A 550 21.75 15.54 -10.68
CA ILE A 550 21.33 15.17 -12.03
C ILE A 550 21.99 16.11 -13.03
N LYS A 551 22.82 15.59 -13.93
CA LYS A 551 23.52 16.38 -14.97
C LYS A 551 22.79 16.38 -16.31
N LYS A 552 22.04 15.32 -16.61
CA LYS A 552 21.21 15.18 -17.80
C LYS A 552 19.92 14.48 -17.44
N PHE A 553 18.86 14.70 -18.20
CA PHE A 553 17.63 13.93 -18.06
C PHE A 553 16.98 13.70 -19.41
N LYS A 554 16.06 12.73 -19.45
CA LYS A 554 15.18 12.47 -20.58
C LYS A 554 13.74 12.41 -20.10
N ILE A 555 12.86 13.12 -20.79
CA ILE A 555 11.41 12.96 -20.63
C ILE A 555 10.97 11.82 -21.55
N LEU A 556 10.37 10.77 -20.98
CA LEU A 556 9.89 9.60 -21.70
C LEU A 556 8.56 9.90 -22.41
N PRO A 557 8.26 9.22 -23.54
CA PRO A 557 7.07 9.50 -24.35
C PRO A 557 5.77 8.98 -23.72
N ARG A 558 5.85 8.19 -22.64
CA ARG A 558 4.70 7.69 -21.86
C ARG A 558 5.06 7.55 -20.39
N ASP A 559 4.04 7.39 -19.54
CA ASP A 559 4.24 7.02 -18.14
C ASP A 559 4.68 5.55 -17.99
N LEU A 560 5.26 5.22 -16.83
CA LEU A 560 5.62 3.85 -16.46
C LEU A 560 4.35 3.04 -16.17
N SER A 561 4.35 1.74 -16.49
CA SER A 561 3.16 0.90 -16.30
C SER A 561 3.45 -0.48 -15.70
N VAL A 562 2.42 -1.05 -15.06
CA VAL A 562 2.43 -2.46 -14.64
C VAL A 562 2.42 -3.40 -15.85
N ASP A 563 1.69 -3.03 -16.91
CA ASP A 563 1.53 -3.84 -18.12
C ASP A 563 2.87 -4.06 -18.85
N PHE A 564 3.79 -3.09 -18.82
CA PHE A 564 5.14 -3.22 -19.40
C PHE A 564 6.17 -3.76 -18.40
N GLY A 565 5.73 -4.23 -17.23
CA GLY A 565 6.59 -4.76 -16.16
C GLY A 565 7.47 -3.70 -15.50
N GLU A 566 7.20 -2.41 -15.70
CA GLU A 566 8.01 -1.30 -15.19
C GLU A 566 7.61 -0.87 -13.79
N LEU A 567 6.38 -1.19 -13.39
CA LEU A 567 5.86 -1.00 -12.04
C LEU A 567 5.42 -2.34 -11.45
N THR A 568 5.58 -2.49 -10.15
CA THR A 568 4.94 -3.56 -9.37
C THR A 568 3.42 -3.34 -9.29
N PRO A 569 2.65 -4.36 -8.91
CA PRO A 569 1.25 -4.21 -8.47
C PRO A 569 0.99 -3.05 -7.51
N THR A 570 1.96 -2.75 -6.64
CA THR A 570 1.94 -1.63 -5.68
C THR A 570 2.46 -0.30 -6.24
N LEU A 571 2.61 -0.18 -7.56
CA LEU A 571 3.12 0.99 -8.29
C LEU A 571 4.57 1.40 -7.94
N LYS A 572 5.33 0.51 -7.31
CA LYS A 572 6.79 0.70 -7.11
C LYS A 572 7.56 0.41 -8.39
N ILE A 573 8.58 1.21 -8.68
CA ILE A 573 9.46 1.09 -9.85
C ILE A 573 10.22 -0.25 -9.90
N ARG A 574 10.19 -0.95 -11.04
CA ARG A 574 11.02 -2.12 -11.37
C ARG A 574 12.23 -1.68 -12.21
N ARG A 575 13.29 -1.23 -11.51
CA ARG A 575 14.49 -0.61 -12.11
C ARG A 575 15.13 -1.43 -13.23
N ILE A 576 15.21 -2.76 -13.09
CA ILE A 576 15.82 -3.64 -14.09
C ILE A 576 15.01 -3.58 -15.40
N GLN A 577 13.70 -3.80 -15.32
CA GLN A 577 12.83 -3.77 -16.49
C GLN A 577 12.82 -2.39 -17.17
N ILE A 578 12.82 -1.30 -16.40
CA ILE A 578 12.89 0.05 -16.97
C ILE A 578 14.23 0.26 -17.70
N ARG A 579 15.35 -0.21 -17.15
CA ARG A 579 16.65 -0.11 -17.84
C ARG A 579 16.67 -0.89 -19.15
N GLU A 580 15.99 -2.03 -19.21
CA GLU A 580 15.85 -2.82 -20.42
C GLU A 580 14.94 -2.13 -21.44
N ASN A 581 13.75 -1.70 -21.02
CA ASN A 581 12.74 -1.09 -21.89
C ASN A 581 13.20 0.26 -22.46
N TRP A 582 14.02 1.01 -21.72
CA TRP A 582 14.48 2.37 -22.07
C TRP A 582 16.00 2.44 -22.24
N ALA A 583 16.63 1.35 -22.64
CA ALA A 583 18.08 1.24 -22.77
C ALA A 583 18.65 2.29 -23.73
N GLU A 584 17.98 2.51 -24.87
CA GLU A 584 18.43 3.45 -25.90
C GLU A 584 18.44 4.90 -25.37
N GLU A 585 17.37 5.33 -24.71
CA GLU A 585 17.26 6.65 -24.10
C GLU A 585 18.29 6.86 -22.98
N ILE A 586 18.57 5.81 -22.20
CA ILE A 586 19.57 5.85 -21.14
C ILE A 586 20.97 6.04 -21.75
N GLU A 587 21.36 5.25 -22.75
CA GLU A 587 22.68 5.36 -23.36
C GLU A 587 22.89 6.69 -24.07
N ALA A 588 21.87 7.21 -24.75
CA ALA A 588 21.92 8.52 -25.40
C ALA A 588 22.28 9.66 -24.43
N MET A 589 21.89 9.57 -23.15
CA MET A 589 22.31 10.56 -22.15
C MET A 589 23.82 10.50 -21.87
N TYR A 590 24.50 9.37 -22.09
CA TYR A 590 25.93 9.20 -21.82
C TYR A 590 26.83 9.28 -23.05
N GLU A 591 26.27 9.48 -24.25
CA GLU A 591 27.07 9.69 -25.45
C GLU A 591 27.96 10.94 -25.32
N GLY A 592 29.24 10.79 -25.69
CA GLY A 592 30.26 11.84 -25.61
C GLY A 592 30.74 12.20 -24.19
N ALA A 593 30.35 11.42 -23.16
CA ALA A 593 30.68 11.66 -21.76
C ALA A 593 32.11 11.29 -21.36
#